data_AF-A0A1S3NE30-F1
#
_entry.id   AF-A0A1S3NE30-F1
#
_cell.length_a   1.000
_cell.length_b   1.000
_cell.length_c   1.000
_cell.angle_alpha   90.00
_cell.angle_beta   90.00
_cell.angle_gamma   90.00
#
_symmetry.space_group_name_H-M   'P 1'
#
loop_
_entity.id
_entity.type
_entity.pdbx_description
1 polymer ?
#
loop_
_entity_poly.entity_id
_entity_poly.type
_entity_poly.pdbx_seq_one_letter_code
_entity_poly.pdbx_strand_id
1 'polypeptide(L)'
;MYLYEMLHDHKDALTKEEQSTVGSFMTSLKVWGHRCIPPSAPHKPDLLKAIKEEQLKYEADEKSSKLAWEKKISNTQKSLIQRLDGKSKDISKIAADITQNVSLRQGMERKKVIQHIRGLYKIDLSASRHWQELVQQLTHDRAVWYDQTSYPTSWQLDPTEGPNRERRRLQRCYLTIPNKYLLKDRRKPDDPAARAPLSFLFEDKTHSSFSSTVKDKATSEPIRFTRRCISVAPSRETSGELLLGKSGMYFVEDNAADAHDNQSVHGETEAASFSWTYEEIKEVHKRWWQLRDNAVEIFLTNGRTLLLAFHTTKVGLTKEHRISCYLLTFHTTKVG
;
A
#
# COMPACT_ATOMS: atom_id res chain seq x y z
N MET A 1 -45.51 -78.65 34.42
CA MET A 1 -45.93 -77.25 34.18
C MET A 1 -45.55 -76.80 32.78
N TYR A 2 -44.30 -77.01 32.33
CA TYR A 2 -43.78 -76.58 31.02
C TYR A 2 -44.49 -77.08 29.74
N LEU A 3 -45.06 -78.30 29.70
CA LEU A 3 -45.74 -78.84 28.49
C LEU A 3 -47.06 -78.14 28.17
N TYR A 4 -47.75 -77.65 29.21
CA TYR A 4 -48.98 -76.88 29.05
C TYR A 4 -48.68 -75.48 28.51
N GLU A 5 -47.66 -74.81 29.05
CA GLU A 5 -47.19 -73.49 28.58
C GLU A 5 -46.71 -73.58 27.12
N MET A 6 -45.97 -74.63 26.75
CA MET A 6 -45.51 -74.83 25.38
C MET A 6 -46.65 -75.01 24.36
N LEU A 7 -47.70 -75.78 24.68
CA LEU A 7 -48.85 -75.99 23.80
C LEU A 7 -49.85 -74.83 23.78
N HIS A 8 -49.82 -73.97 24.79
CA HIS A 8 -50.77 -72.87 24.95
C HIS A 8 -50.20 -71.50 24.53
N ASP A 9 -48.97 -71.17 24.96
CA ASP A 9 -48.33 -69.86 24.69
C ASP A 9 -47.52 -69.85 23.39
N HIS A 10 -46.95 -71.00 22.99
CA HIS A 10 -46.06 -71.12 21.84
C HIS A 10 -46.65 -71.99 20.72
N LYS A 11 -47.97 -72.21 20.72
CA LYS A 11 -48.68 -73.03 19.73
C LYS A 11 -48.31 -72.65 18.29
N ASP A 12 -48.24 -71.36 17.99
CA ASP A 12 -47.96 -70.86 16.64
C ASP A 12 -46.48 -70.96 16.24
N ALA A 13 -45.57 -71.20 17.20
CA ALA A 13 -44.15 -71.44 16.95
C ALA A 13 -43.80 -72.94 16.78
N LEU A 14 -44.75 -73.84 17.05
CA LEU A 14 -44.60 -75.29 16.91
C LEU A 14 -45.18 -75.77 15.58
N THR A 15 -44.47 -76.66 14.91
CA THR A 15 -45.00 -77.35 13.72
C THR A 15 -46.17 -78.27 14.09
N LYS A 16 -47.03 -78.58 13.11
CA LYS A 16 -48.22 -79.43 13.35
C LYS A 16 -47.86 -80.82 13.90
N GLU A 17 -46.71 -81.36 13.51
CA GLU A 17 -46.20 -82.66 13.99
C GLU A 17 -45.73 -82.58 15.44
N GLU A 18 -45.05 -81.50 15.81
CA GLU A 18 -44.64 -81.25 17.20
C GLU A 18 -45.86 -81.04 18.11
N GLN A 19 -46.85 -80.27 17.66
CA GLN A 19 -48.11 -80.10 18.41
C GLN A 19 -48.81 -81.44 18.67
N SER A 20 -48.87 -82.32 17.65
CA SER A 20 -49.46 -83.66 17.76
C SER A 20 -48.67 -84.56 18.72
N THR A 21 -47.35 -84.52 18.65
CA THR A 21 -46.45 -85.32 19.49
C THR A 21 -46.56 -84.89 20.95
N VAL A 22 -46.58 -83.59 21.21
CA VAL A 22 -46.69 -83.04 22.56
C VAL A 22 -48.08 -83.28 23.14
N GLY A 23 -49.14 -83.20 22.32
CA GLY A 23 -50.49 -83.59 22.71
C GLY A 23 -50.61 -85.08 23.06
N SER A 24 -49.98 -85.95 22.26
CA SER A 24 -49.92 -87.39 22.54
C SER A 24 -49.17 -87.67 23.84
N PHE A 25 -48.03 -87.01 24.06
CA PHE A 25 -47.24 -87.15 25.29
C PHE A 25 -48.02 -86.67 26.53
N MET A 26 -48.73 -85.56 26.44
CA MET A 26 -49.57 -85.05 27.53
C MET A 26 -50.72 -86.02 27.85
N THR A 27 -51.28 -86.68 26.83
CA THR A 27 -52.32 -87.70 27.00
C THR A 27 -51.78 -88.93 27.72
N SER A 28 -50.59 -89.40 27.35
CA SER A 28 -49.91 -90.52 28.02
C SER A 28 -49.59 -90.20 29.49
N LEU A 29 -49.08 -89.01 29.78
CA LEU A 29 -48.82 -88.56 31.16
C LEU A 29 -50.10 -88.51 32.02
N LYS A 30 -51.24 -88.12 31.43
CA LYS A 30 -52.54 -88.12 32.10
C LYS A 30 -53.02 -89.53 32.44
N VAL A 31 -52.82 -90.49 31.53
CA VAL A 31 -53.15 -91.91 31.75
C VAL A 31 -52.31 -92.50 32.88
N TRP A 32 -51.07 -92.03 33.06
CA TRP A 32 -50.16 -92.48 34.11
C TRP A 32 -50.38 -91.78 35.47
N GLY A 33 -51.51 -91.07 35.64
CA GLY A 33 -51.91 -90.49 36.92
C GLY A 33 -51.28 -89.15 37.28
N HIS A 34 -50.53 -88.52 36.36
CA HIS A 34 -50.02 -87.17 36.60
C HIS A 34 -51.11 -86.11 36.42
N ARG A 35 -51.14 -85.11 37.31
CA ARG A 35 -52.05 -83.95 37.18
C ARG A 35 -51.63 -83.08 36.00
N CYS A 36 -52.32 -83.22 34.87
CA CYS A 36 -52.14 -82.38 33.70
C CYS A 36 -53.13 -81.20 33.71
N ILE A 37 -52.62 -79.98 33.56
CA ILE A 37 -53.45 -78.79 33.33
C ILE A 37 -53.95 -78.87 31.88
N PRO A 38 -55.27 -78.82 31.61
CA PRO A 38 -55.78 -78.94 30.25
C PRO A 38 -55.32 -77.74 29.39
N PRO A 39 -55.03 -77.93 28.09
CA PRO A 39 -54.64 -76.86 27.17
C PRO A 39 -55.69 -75.75 26.98
N SER A 40 -56.89 -75.89 27.56
CA SER A 40 -57.96 -74.90 27.56
C SER A 40 -58.08 -74.12 28.87
N ALA A 41 -57.21 -74.38 29.87
CA ALA A 41 -57.20 -73.64 31.12
C ALA A 41 -56.70 -72.20 30.87
N PRO A 42 -57.33 -71.18 31.47
CA PRO A 42 -56.88 -69.79 31.34
C PRO A 42 -55.51 -69.62 32.00
N HIS A 43 -54.67 -68.74 31.42
CA HIS A 43 -53.37 -68.41 31.98
C HIS A 43 -53.48 -68.03 33.46
N LYS A 44 -52.47 -68.39 34.26
CA LYS A 44 -52.35 -67.83 35.60
C LYS A 44 -52.14 -66.32 35.46
N PRO A 45 -53.04 -65.47 35.99
CA PRO A 45 -52.98 -64.02 35.80
C PRO A 45 -51.67 -63.43 36.34
N ASP A 46 -51.10 -64.05 37.38
CA ASP A 46 -49.82 -63.64 37.98
C ASP A 46 -48.62 -63.86 37.04
N LEU A 47 -48.63 -64.92 36.21
CA LEU A 47 -47.54 -65.18 35.25
C LEU A 47 -47.60 -64.22 34.06
N LEU A 48 -48.79 -63.95 33.52
CA LEU A 48 -48.97 -62.95 32.46
C LEU A 48 -48.59 -61.54 32.94
N LYS A 49 -48.90 -61.23 34.20
CA LYS A 49 -48.50 -59.97 34.83
C LYS A 49 -46.98 -59.88 34.96
N ALA A 50 -46.32 -60.94 35.44
CA ALA A 50 -44.87 -61.01 35.55
C ALA A 50 -44.16 -60.87 34.19
N ILE A 51 -44.65 -61.55 33.14
CA ILE A 51 -44.11 -61.46 31.77
C ILE A 51 -44.24 -60.03 31.22
N LYS A 52 -45.40 -59.39 31.41
CA LYS A 52 -45.60 -57.99 30.98
C LYS A 52 -44.73 -57.01 31.75
N GLU A 53 -44.57 -57.21 33.05
CA GLU A 53 -43.67 -56.40 33.89
C GLU A 53 -42.20 -56.57 33.46
N GLU A 54 -41.79 -57.80 33.12
CA GLU A 54 -40.45 -58.08 32.60
C GLU A 54 -40.22 -57.47 31.20
N GLN A 55 -41.18 -57.58 30.30
CA GLN A 55 -41.11 -56.94 28.98
C GLN A 55 -41.00 -55.41 29.09
N LEU A 56 -41.85 -54.78 29.92
CA LEU A 56 -41.78 -53.34 30.14
C LEU A 56 -40.43 -52.91 30.74
N LYS A 57 -39.86 -53.74 31.62
CA LYS A 57 -38.52 -53.51 32.18
C LYS A 57 -37.44 -53.61 31.10
N TYR A 58 -37.49 -54.64 30.26
CA TYR A 58 -36.55 -54.80 29.15
C TYR A 58 -36.64 -53.65 28.14
N GLU A 59 -37.83 -53.23 27.75
CA GLU A 59 -38.04 -52.10 26.84
C GLU A 59 -37.52 -50.78 27.46
N ALA A 60 -37.71 -50.59 28.77
CA ALA A 60 -37.18 -49.42 29.48
C ALA A 60 -35.64 -49.44 29.54
N ASP A 61 -35.04 -50.60 29.82
CA ASP A 61 -33.59 -50.79 29.90
C ASP A 61 -32.93 -50.67 28.52
N GLU A 62 -33.56 -51.19 27.46
CA GLU A 62 -33.13 -51.04 26.07
C GLU A 62 -33.16 -49.56 25.66
N LYS A 63 -34.26 -48.86 25.94
CA LYS A 63 -34.40 -47.43 25.63
C LYS A 63 -33.36 -46.60 26.38
N SER A 64 -33.14 -46.89 27.66
CA SER A 64 -32.12 -46.25 28.48
C SER A 64 -30.70 -46.51 27.94
N SER A 65 -30.41 -47.75 27.58
CA SER A 65 -29.11 -48.16 27.02
C SER A 65 -28.85 -47.51 25.66
N LYS A 66 -29.86 -47.43 24.80
CA LYS A 66 -29.79 -46.73 23.51
C LYS A 66 -29.48 -45.25 23.70
N LEU A 67 -30.21 -44.57 24.58
CA LEU A 67 -29.96 -43.15 24.90
C LEU A 67 -28.55 -42.92 25.48
N ALA A 68 -28.09 -43.82 26.34
CA ALA A 68 -26.74 -43.76 26.90
C ALA A 68 -25.67 -43.94 25.81
N TRP A 69 -25.87 -44.87 24.87
CA TRP A 69 -24.97 -45.12 23.75
C TRP A 69 -24.93 -43.95 22.76
N GLU A 70 -26.09 -43.40 22.39
CA GLU A 70 -26.20 -42.20 21.54
C GLU A 70 -25.48 -41.00 22.18
N LYS A 71 -25.66 -40.80 23.49
CA LYS A 71 -24.97 -39.74 24.24
C LYS A 71 -23.46 -39.95 24.25
N LYS A 72 -23.00 -41.19 24.44
CA LYS A 72 -21.57 -41.54 24.42
C LYS A 72 -20.94 -41.24 23.05
N ILE A 73 -21.62 -41.61 21.97
CA ILE A 73 -21.18 -41.30 20.60
C ILE A 73 -21.15 -39.80 20.33
N SER A 74 -22.23 -39.08 20.69
CA SER A 74 -22.29 -37.63 20.53
C SER A 74 -21.15 -36.93 21.27
N ASN A 75 -20.86 -37.35 22.51
CA ASN A 75 -19.75 -36.81 23.30
C ASN A 75 -18.38 -37.11 22.67
N THR A 76 -18.21 -38.32 22.12
CA THR A 76 -16.96 -38.72 21.45
C THR A 76 -16.73 -37.91 20.18
N GLN A 77 -17.80 -37.71 19.38
CA GLN A 77 -17.77 -36.89 18.18
C GLN A 77 -17.48 -35.41 18.50
N LYS A 78 -18.13 -34.85 19.53
CA LYS A 78 -17.86 -33.49 20.00
C LYS A 78 -16.41 -33.30 20.42
N SER A 79 -15.86 -34.25 21.18
CA SER A 79 -14.45 -34.23 21.60
C SER A 79 -13.49 -34.28 20.40
N LEU A 80 -13.77 -35.14 19.41
CA LEU A 80 -12.99 -35.21 18.18
C LEU A 80 -13.02 -33.89 17.40
N ILE A 81 -14.20 -33.31 17.20
CA ILE A 81 -14.36 -32.03 16.50
C ILE A 81 -13.61 -30.92 17.24
N GLN A 82 -13.73 -30.84 18.56
CA GLN A 82 -13.04 -29.82 19.36
C GLN A 82 -11.52 -29.93 19.24
N ARG A 83 -10.98 -31.17 19.20
CA ARG A 83 -9.54 -31.40 19.01
C ARG A 83 -9.08 -31.05 17.61
N LEU A 84 -9.90 -31.31 16.58
CA LEU A 84 -9.62 -30.92 15.20
C LEU A 84 -9.67 -29.39 15.04
N ASP A 85 -10.64 -28.72 15.67
CA ASP A 85 -10.76 -27.27 15.69
C ASP A 85 -9.53 -26.62 16.35
N GLY A 86 -9.04 -27.18 17.46
CA GLY A 86 -7.78 -26.77 18.08
C GLY A 86 -6.60 -26.84 17.10
N LYS A 87 -6.41 -28.00 16.44
CA LYS A 87 -5.35 -28.16 15.43
C LYS A 87 -5.51 -27.20 14.24
N SER A 88 -6.75 -26.98 13.78
CA SER A 88 -7.03 -26.05 12.67
C SER A 88 -6.65 -24.62 13.03
N LYS A 89 -6.93 -24.19 14.27
CA LYS A 89 -6.51 -22.88 14.79
C LYS A 89 -5.00 -22.76 14.88
N ASP A 90 -4.30 -23.79 15.36
CA ASP A 90 -2.83 -23.80 15.41
C ASP A 90 -2.21 -23.70 14.02
N ILE A 91 -2.72 -24.46 13.04
CA ILE A 91 -2.28 -24.38 11.64
C ILE A 91 -2.54 -22.99 11.07
N SER A 92 -3.72 -22.40 11.32
CA SER A 92 -4.07 -21.07 10.85
C SER A 92 -3.14 -20.00 11.43
N LYS A 93 -2.77 -20.13 12.71
CA LYS A 93 -1.80 -19.25 13.37
C LYS A 93 -0.42 -19.36 12.72
N ILE A 94 0.08 -20.58 12.52
CA ILE A 94 1.38 -20.80 11.86
C ILE A 94 1.37 -20.23 10.43
N ALA A 95 0.29 -20.42 9.67
CA ALA A 95 0.16 -19.88 8.33
C ALA A 95 0.16 -18.34 8.32
N ALA A 96 -0.51 -17.71 9.28
CA ALA A 96 -0.49 -16.25 9.46
C ALA A 96 0.93 -15.75 9.79
N ASP A 97 1.63 -16.42 10.71
CA ASP A 97 3.00 -16.08 11.09
C ASP A 97 3.97 -16.20 9.91
N ILE A 98 3.87 -17.28 9.11
CA ILE A 98 4.66 -17.46 7.89
C ILE A 98 4.36 -16.34 6.89
N THR A 99 3.08 -16.04 6.65
CA THR A 99 2.67 -14.99 5.71
C THR A 99 3.21 -13.62 6.12
N GLN A 100 3.12 -13.30 7.42
CA GLN A 100 3.67 -12.07 7.98
C GLN A 100 5.19 -12.02 7.82
N ASN A 101 5.91 -13.11 8.13
CA ASN A 101 7.36 -13.16 8.01
C ASN A 101 7.83 -12.99 6.57
N VAL A 102 7.18 -13.66 5.62
CA VAL A 102 7.48 -13.52 4.18
C VAL A 102 7.22 -12.09 3.71
N SER A 103 6.09 -11.50 4.10
CA SER A 103 5.76 -10.11 3.76
C SER A 103 6.81 -9.12 4.30
N LEU A 104 7.23 -9.30 5.56
CA LEU A 104 8.28 -8.49 6.17
C LEU A 104 9.63 -8.65 5.44
N ARG A 105 10.03 -9.89 5.12
CA ARG A 105 11.28 -10.16 4.38
C ARG A 105 11.26 -9.55 2.99
N GLN A 106 10.17 -9.74 2.24
CA GLN A 106 10.01 -9.10 0.94
C GLN A 106 10.04 -7.57 1.05
N GLY A 107 9.42 -6.99 2.09
CA GLY A 107 9.48 -5.56 2.38
C GLY A 107 10.90 -5.07 2.61
N MET A 108 11.72 -5.83 3.35
CA MET A 108 13.13 -5.50 3.57
C MET A 108 13.94 -5.53 2.27
N GLU A 109 13.76 -6.55 1.42
CA GLU A 109 14.47 -6.63 0.13
C GLU A 109 14.04 -5.51 -0.84
N ARG A 110 12.73 -5.21 -0.93
CA ARG A 110 12.24 -4.05 -1.70
C ARG A 110 12.88 -2.75 -1.22
N LYS A 111 12.99 -2.56 0.10
CA LYS A 111 13.62 -1.37 0.70
C LYS A 111 15.10 -1.28 0.31
N LYS A 112 15.85 -2.37 0.33
CA LYS A 112 17.26 -2.41 -0.10
C LYS A 112 17.41 -2.03 -1.58
N VAL A 113 16.58 -2.58 -2.46
CA VAL A 113 16.60 -2.26 -3.90
C VAL A 113 16.31 -0.78 -4.14
N ILE A 114 15.25 -0.23 -3.51
CA ILE A 114 14.92 1.19 -3.62
C ILE A 114 16.07 2.07 -3.11
N GLN A 115 16.67 1.71 -1.96
CA GLN A 115 17.83 2.45 -1.43
C GLN A 115 19.04 2.39 -2.38
N HIS A 116 19.31 1.25 -3.00
CA HIS A 116 20.39 1.11 -3.97
C HIS A 116 20.16 1.98 -5.21
N ILE A 117 18.96 1.92 -5.81
CA ILE A 117 18.56 2.75 -6.95
C ILE A 117 18.71 4.24 -6.62
N ARG A 118 18.23 4.68 -5.45
CA ARG A 118 18.41 6.06 -4.95
C ARG A 118 19.88 6.45 -4.81
N GLY A 119 20.71 5.53 -4.34
CA GLY A 119 22.15 5.72 -4.24
C GLY A 119 22.81 5.96 -5.61
N LEU A 120 22.43 5.17 -6.62
CA LEU A 120 22.93 5.35 -7.99
C LEU A 120 22.52 6.70 -8.57
N TYR A 121 21.26 7.11 -8.44
CA TYR A 121 20.80 8.42 -8.91
C TYR A 121 21.51 9.59 -8.23
N LYS A 122 21.76 9.48 -6.91
CA LYS A 122 22.51 10.50 -6.17
C LYS A 122 23.92 10.69 -6.74
N ILE A 123 24.61 9.60 -7.04
CA ILE A 123 25.96 9.63 -7.62
C ILE A 123 25.90 10.22 -9.03
N ASP A 124 24.98 9.76 -9.88
CA ASP A 124 24.86 10.23 -11.26
C ASP A 124 24.54 11.73 -11.34
N LEU A 125 23.66 12.23 -10.47
CA LEU A 125 23.36 13.66 -10.40
C LEU A 125 24.50 14.48 -9.86
N SER A 126 25.21 13.98 -8.84
CA SER A 126 26.41 14.63 -8.35
C SER A 126 27.42 14.74 -9.48
N ALA A 127 27.70 13.65 -10.20
CA ALA A 127 28.60 13.66 -11.34
C ALA A 127 28.13 14.63 -12.43
N SER A 128 26.85 14.61 -12.79
CA SER A 128 26.27 15.49 -13.81
C SER A 128 26.39 16.97 -13.42
N ARG A 129 26.18 17.31 -12.15
CA ARG A 129 26.38 18.68 -11.64
C ARG A 129 27.85 19.11 -11.71
N HIS A 130 28.79 18.26 -11.28
CA HIS A 130 30.21 18.57 -11.37
C HIS A 130 30.65 18.74 -12.83
N TRP A 131 30.13 17.91 -13.75
CA TRP A 131 30.35 18.09 -15.18
C TRP A 131 29.82 19.44 -15.67
N GLN A 132 28.61 19.85 -15.28
CA GLN A 132 28.08 21.17 -15.65
C GLN A 132 28.95 22.32 -15.13
N GLU A 133 29.40 22.24 -13.88
CA GLU A 133 30.29 23.24 -13.27
C GLU A 133 31.64 23.32 -14.01
N LEU A 134 32.24 22.17 -14.36
CA LEU A 134 33.47 22.11 -15.15
C LEU A 134 33.29 22.68 -16.56
N VAL A 135 32.21 22.30 -17.24
CA VAL A 135 31.89 22.82 -18.58
C VAL A 135 31.76 24.35 -18.51
N GLN A 136 31.04 24.89 -17.52
CA GLN A 136 30.90 26.34 -17.35
C GLN A 136 32.23 27.04 -17.10
N GLN A 137 33.12 26.45 -16.28
CA GLN A 137 34.44 27.00 -15.99
C GLN A 137 35.41 26.94 -17.18
N LEU A 138 35.31 25.91 -18.02
CA LEU A 138 36.27 25.69 -19.11
C LEU A 138 35.83 26.29 -20.44
N THR A 139 34.56 26.66 -20.61
CA THR A 139 34.00 27.12 -21.89
C THR A 139 33.57 28.59 -21.90
N HIS A 140 33.78 29.33 -20.80
CA HIS A 140 33.47 30.76 -20.77
C HIS A 140 34.41 31.60 -21.65
N ASP A 141 34.06 32.87 -21.87
CA ASP A 141 34.73 33.84 -22.76
C ASP A 141 36.25 34.05 -22.58
N ARG A 142 36.81 33.65 -21.43
CA ARG A 142 38.24 33.74 -21.11
C ARG A 142 38.86 32.39 -20.76
N ALA A 143 38.13 31.31 -20.97
CA ALA A 143 38.57 29.97 -20.63
C ALA A 143 39.31 29.28 -21.78
N VAL A 144 40.00 28.19 -21.46
CA VAL A 144 40.87 27.47 -22.41
C VAL A 144 40.07 26.79 -23.53
N TRP A 145 38.83 26.34 -23.27
CA TRP A 145 37.96 25.72 -24.27
C TRP A 145 36.88 26.69 -24.77
N TYR A 146 37.18 27.99 -24.77
CA TYR A 146 36.33 28.98 -25.39
C TYR A 146 36.19 28.71 -26.90
N ASP A 147 34.95 28.62 -27.37
CA ASP A 147 34.62 28.58 -28.79
C ASP A 147 33.67 29.73 -29.15
N GLN A 148 34.14 30.65 -29.98
CA GLN A 148 33.39 31.84 -30.40
C GLN A 148 32.09 31.49 -31.14
N THR A 149 32.05 30.35 -31.82
CA THR A 149 30.92 29.90 -32.64
C THR A 149 29.77 29.38 -31.76
N SER A 150 30.10 28.60 -30.73
CA SER A 150 29.13 28.01 -29.80
C SER A 150 28.80 28.92 -28.61
N TYR A 151 29.67 29.86 -28.24
CA TYR A 151 29.47 30.68 -27.03
C TYR A 151 28.34 31.71 -27.19
N PRO A 152 27.49 31.92 -26.15
CA PRO A 152 26.36 32.82 -26.22
C PRO A 152 26.77 34.28 -26.44
N THR A 153 26.18 34.89 -27.46
CA THR A 153 26.42 36.31 -27.80
C THR A 153 25.37 37.27 -27.24
N SER A 154 24.20 36.76 -26.85
CA SER A 154 23.13 37.58 -26.29
C SER A 154 23.37 37.87 -24.81
N TRP A 155 22.70 38.90 -24.30
CA TRP A 155 22.74 39.29 -22.90
C TRP A 155 21.37 39.14 -22.27
N GLN A 156 21.34 38.66 -21.04
CA GLN A 156 20.16 38.69 -20.17
C GLN A 156 20.51 39.28 -18.82
N LEU A 157 19.49 39.73 -18.10
CA LEU A 157 19.65 40.09 -16.70
C LEU A 157 20.01 38.85 -15.90
N ASP A 158 21.07 38.96 -15.10
CA ASP A 158 21.43 37.97 -14.11
C ASP A 158 20.29 37.85 -13.08
N PRO A 159 19.88 36.63 -12.71
CA PRO A 159 18.76 36.41 -11.79
C PRO A 159 19.06 36.87 -10.36
N THR A 160 20.31 37.17 -10.01
CA THR A 160 20.73 37.59 -8.67
C THR A 160 20.28 39.03 -8.38
N GLU A 161 19.48 39.20 -7.32
CA GLU A 161 19.01 40.52 -6.88
C GLU A 161 20.04 41.21 -5.97
N GLY A 162 20.26 42.51 -6.20
CA GLY A 162 21.06 43.35 -5.32
C GLY A 162 20.33 43.77 -4.03
N PRO A 163 21.00 44.49 -3.10
CA PRO A 163 20.39 44.95 -1.84
C PRO A 163 19.10 45.77 -2.01
N ASN A 164 18.98 46.51 -3.11
CA ASN A 164 17.79 47.30 -3.44
C ASN A 164 16.73 46.51 -4.24
N ARG A 165 16.85 45.18 -4.33
CA ARG A 165 15.97 44.30 -5.12
C ARG A 165 15.93 44.65 -6.61
N GLU A 166 17.06 45.12 -7.13
CA GLU A 166 17.25 45.43 -8.55
C GLU A 166 18.24 44.44 -9.17
N ARG A 167 17.90 43.94 -10.37
CA ARG A 167 18.80 43.15 -11.21
C ARG A 167 19.58 44.12 -12.10
N ARG A 168 20.87 44.30 -11.81
CA ARG A 168 21.74 45.25 -12.53
C ARG A 168 22.83 44.58 -13.36
N ARG A 169 23.07 43.30 -13.12
CA ARG A 169 24.13 42.55 -13.77
C ARG A 169 23.57 41.92 -15.04
N LEU A 170 24.39 41.93 -16.09
CA LEU A 170 24.11 41.20 -17.31
C LEU A 170 25.00 39.97 -17.35
N GLN A 171 24.44 38.86 -17.82
CA GLN A 171 25.16 37.62 -18.10
C GLN A 171 24.90 37.18 -19.55
N ARG A 172 25.84 36.43 -20.12
CA ARG A 172 25.73 35.90 -21.48
C ARG A 172 24.69 34.79 -21.52
N CYS A 173 23.84 34.77 -22.54
CA CYS A 173 22.83 33.72 -22.70
C CYS A 173 22.57 33.35 -24.16
N TYR A 174 22.00 32.17 -24.36
CA TYR A 174 21.49 31.73 -25.65
C TYR A 174 20.13 32.38 -25.90
N LEU A 175 19.92 32.85 -27.12
CA LEU A 175 18.66 33.51 -27.48
C LEU A 175 17.57 32.46 -27.64
N THR A 176 16.58 32.48 -26.75
CA THR A 176 15.40 31.60 -26.81
C THR A 176 14.26 32.20 -27.63
N ILE A 177 14.41 33.43 -28.12
CA ILE A 177 13.40 34.14 -28.92
C ILE A 177 13.44 33.62 -30.37
N PRO A 178 12.34 33.08 -30.90
CA PRO A 178 12.29 32.61 -32.29
C PRO A 178 12.61 33.70 -33.32
N ASN A 179 13.36 33.34 -34.36
CA ASN A 179 13.79 34.23 -35.44
C ASN A 179 12.65 35.04 -36.10
N LYS A 180 11.41 34.53 -36.08
CA LYS A 180 10.22 35.24 -36.59
C LYS A 180 9.93 36.56 -35.87
N TYR A 181 10.36 36.70 -34.61
CA TYR A 181 10.21 37.91 -33.82
C TYR A 181 11.43 38.85 -33.90
N LEU A 182 12.48 38.45 -34.62
CA LEU A 182 13.70 39.24 -34.79
C LEU A 182 13.71 39.97 -36.13
N LEU A 183 14.29 41.17 -36.12
CA LEU A 183 14.62 41.92 -37.33
C LEU A 183 15.54 41.10 -38.23
N LYS A 184 15.44 41.27 -39.55
CA LYS A 184 16.14 40.43 -40.55
C LYS A 184 17.67 40.42 -40.37
N ASP A 185 18.24 41.55 -39.98
CA ASP A 185 19.67 41.77 -39.69
C ASP A 185 20.13 41.14 -38.35
N ARG A 186 19.19 40.80 -37.47
CA ARG A 186 19.47 40.20 -36.14
C ARG A 186 19.11 38.71 -36.04
N ARG A 187 18.57 38.13 -37.11
CA ARG A 187 18.29 36.70 -37.18
C ARG A 187 19.61 35.94 -37.14
N LYS A 188 19.66 34.92 -36.30
CA LYS A 188 20.76 33.96 -36.35
C LYS A 188 20.44 32.93 -37.43
N PRO A 189 21.43 32.41 -38.18
CA PRO A 189 21.19 31.24 -39.01
C PRO A 189 20.56 30.14 -38.14
N ASP A 190 19.53 29.46 -38.66
CA ASP A 190 18.91 28.29 -38.02
C ASP A 190 19.93 27.14 -38.08
N ASP A 191 21.01 27.24 -37.32
CA ASP A 191 22.07 26.25 -37.25
C ASP A 191 21.80 25.31 -36.08
N PRO A 192 21.53 24.00 -36.35
CA PRO A 192 21.46 22.98 -35.31
C PRO A 192 22.73 22.88 -34.45
N ALA A 193 23.86 23.46 -34.91
CA ALA A 193 25.14 23.51 -34.21
C ALA A 193 25.26 24.60 -33.15
N ALA A 194 24.29 25.53 -33.02
CA ALA A 194 24.25 26.53 -31.94
C ALA A 194 23.81 25.90 -30.59
N ARG A 195 24.34 24.73 -30.26
CA ARG A 195 24.16 24.06 -28.98
C ARG A 195 25.19 24.59 -28.00
N ALA A 196 24.85 24.54 -26.72
CA ALA A 196 25.82 24.87 -25.70
C ALA A 196 27.06 23.96 -25.82
N PRO A 197 28.29 24.47 -25.57
CA PRO A 197 29.48 23.64 -25.54
C PRO A 197 29.26 22.38 -24.71
N LEU A 198 29.58 21.22 -25.30
CA LEU A 198 29.47 19.91 -24.66
C LEU A 198 28.03 19.53 -24.23
N SER A 199 26.99 20.08 -24.86
CA SER A 199 25.58 19.75 -24.56
C SER A 199 25.26 18.26 -24.68
N PHE A 200 25.93 17.57 -25.61
CA PHE A 200 25.75 16.13 -25.88
C PHE A 200 25.99 15.26 -24.64
N LEU A 201 26.75 15.73 -23.64
CA LEU A 201 26.95 15.02 -22.38
C LEU A 201 25.67 14.91 -21.53
N PHE A 202 24.65 15.72 -21.84
CA PHE A 202 23.45 15.87 -21.03
C PHE A 202 22.14 15.52 -21.78
N GLU A 203 22.18 15.36 -23.10
CA GLU A 203 20.99 15.17 -23.96
C GLU A 203 20.17 13.91 -23.59
N ASP A 204 20.84 12.81 -23.20
CA ASP A 204 20.18 11.54 -22.86
C ASP A 204 19.46 11.50 -21.49
N LYS A 205 19.63 12.53 -20.64
CA LYS A 205 19.21 12.48 -19.22
C LYS A 205 18.01 13.33 -18.86
N THR A 206 17.37 13.94 -19.84
CA THR A 206 16.55 15.14 -19.59
C THR A 206 15.14 14.79 -19.13
N HIS A 207 14.74 15.44 -18.02
CA HIS A 207 13.40 15.53 -17.44
C HIS A 207 12.94 14.44 -16.46
N SER A 208 12.86 13.16 -16.84
CA SER A 208 12.31 12.13 -15.93
C SER A 208 13.16 11.94 -14.66
N SER A 209 14.50 11.95 -14.82
CA SER A 209 15.45 11.66 -13.74
C SER A 209 15.56 12.75 -12.68
N PHE A 210 15.30 14.02 -13.01
CA PHE A 210 15.48 15.12 -12.06
C PHE A 210 14.27 15.28 -11.13
N SER A 211 13.04 15.23 -11.67
CA SER A 211 11.81 15.23 -10.86
C SER A 211 11.75 14.00 -9.94
N SER A 212 12.11 12.81 -10.47
CA SER A 212 12.17 11.57 -9.66
C SER A 212 13.20 11.67 -8.54
N THR A 213 14.35 12.30 -8.76
CA THR A 213 15.33 12.48 -7.69
C THR A 213 14.87 13.45 -6.63
N VAL A 214 14.23 14.58 -7.00
CA VAL A 214 13.70 15.48 -5.97
C VAL A 214 12.61 14.78 -5.14
N LYS A 215 11.76 13.95 -5.77
CA LYS A 215 10.82 13.07 -5.07
C LYS A 215 11.53 12.10 -4.13
N ASP A 216 12.61 11.46 -4.57
CA ASP A 216 13.37 10.51 -3.75
C ASP A 216 14.09 11.19 -2.59
N LYS A 217 14.65 12.39 -2.81
CA LYS A 217 15.26 13.20 -1.76
C LYS A 217 14.21 13.64 -0.74
N ALA A 218 13.02 14.04 -1.18
CA ALA A 218 11.91 14.40 -0.30
C ALA A 218 11.45 13.19 0.53
N THR A 219 11.32 12.01 -0.08
CA THR A 219 10.91 10.78 0.64
C THR A 219 12.03 10.12 1.46
N SER A 220 13.25 10.69 1.47
CA SER A 220 14.32 10.24 2.36
C SER A 220 14.10 10.65 3.82
N GLU A 221 13.23 11.64 4.06
CA GLU A 221 12.84 12.12 5.37
C GLU A 221 11.31 12.16 5.53
N PRO A 222 10.77 12.17 6.76
CA PRO A 222 9.34 12.31 6.95
C PRO A 222 8.87 13.70 6.47
N ILE A 223 8.02 13.69 5.44
CA ILE A 223 7.35 14.90 4.96
C ILE A 223 6.25 15.29 5.94
N ARG A 224 6.34 16.53 6.45
CA ARG A 224 5.37 17.09 7.40
C ARG A 224 4.20 17.75 6.70
N PHE A 225 4.44 18.29 5.51
CA PHE A 225 3.43 19.05 4.78
C PHE A 225 3.61 18.89 3.27
N THR A 226 2.49 18.71 2.57
CA THR A 226 2.42 18.58 1.11
C THR A 226 1.33 19.49 0.58
N ARG A 227 1.61 20.25 -0.48
CA ARG A 227 0.63 21.13 -1.10
C ARG A 227 0.90 21.34 -2.58
N ARG A 228 -0.18 21.27 -3.38
CA ARG A 228 -0.15 21.66 -4.78
C ARG A 228 0.04 23.16 -4.93
N CYS A 229 1.00 23.53 -5.77
CA CYS A 229 1.32 24.91 -6.08
C CYS A 229 1.87 25.03 -7.50
N ILE A 230 2.00 26.26 -7.96
CA ILE A 230 2.57 26.62 -9.24
C ILE A 230 3.86 27.40 -8.94
N SER A 231 4.99 26.95 -9.46
CA SER A 231 6.21 27.74 -9.47
C SER A 231 6.10 28.76 -10.60
N VAL A 232 6.08 30.03 -10.24
CA VAL A 232 5.89 31.15 -11.16
C VAL A 232 7.25 31.77 -11.45
N ALA A 233 7.75 31.53 -12.66
CA ALA A 233 8.97 32.15 -13.18
C ALA A 233 8.62 33.13 -14.32
N PRO A 234 9.47 34.12 -14.61
CA PRO A 234 9.20 35.07 -15.70
C PRO A 234 8.98 34.43 -17.07
N SER A 235 9.62 33.28 -17.32
CA SER A 235 9.55 32.56 -18.60
C SER A 235 8.54 31.42 -18.63
N ARG A 236 8.11 30.90 -17.46
CA ARG A 236 7.27 29.71 -17.36
C ARG A 236 6.53 29.63 -16.03
N GLU A 237 5.31 29.12 -16.07
CA GLU A 237 4.58 28.65 -14.89
C GLU A 237 4.62 27.11 -14.86
N THR A 238 5.12 26.53 -13.76
CA THR A 238 5.29 25.07 -13.62
C THR A 238 4.36 24.55 -12.54
N SER A 239 3.44 23.64 -12.87
CA SER A 239 2.57 22.99 -11.88
C SER A 239 3.33 21.88 -11.12
N GLY A 240 3.14 21.83 -9.81
CA GLY A 240 3.77 20.80 -8.99
C GLY A 240 3.31 20.75 -7.55
N GLU A 241 4.08 20.02 -6.75
CA GLU A 241 3.87 19.80 -5.33
C GLU A 241 5.05 20.35 -4.51
N LEU A 242 4.72 21.19 -3.53
CA LEU A 242 5.63 21.59 -2.47
C LEU A 242 5.57 20.57 -1.33
N LEU A 243 6.72 20.01 -0.99
CA LEU A 243 6.94 19.07 0.11
C LEU A 243 7.86 19.73 1.13
N LEU A 244 7.40 19.83 2.38
CA LEU A 244 8.20 20.33 3.50
C LEU A 244 8.53 19.16 4.42
N GLY A 245 9.81 18.80 4.48
CA GLY A 245 10.31 17.80 5.40
C GLY A 245 10.93 18.44 6.66
N LYS A 246 11.69 17.63 7.41
CA LYS A 246 12.32 18.07 8.66
C LYS A 246 13.56 18.94 8.40
N SER A 247 14.31 18.65 7.35
CA SER A 247 15.60 19.29 7.05
C SER A 247 15.57 20.17 5.81
N GLY A 248 14.58 19.99 4.94
CA GLY A 248 14.47 20.81 3.73
C GLY A 248 13.07 20.94 3.16
N MET A 249 13.05 21.70 2.07
CA MET A 249 11.90 21.98 1.22
C MET A 249 12.18 21.50 -0.19
N TYR A 250 11.17 20.90 -0.82
CA TYR A 250 11.27 20.27 -2.13
C TYR A 250 10.07 20.69 -2.97
N PHE A 251 10.30 21.10 -4.20
CA PHE A 251 9.25 21.27 -5.20
C PHE A 251 9.44 20.26 -6.30
N VAL A 252 8.33 19.62 -6.65
CA VAL A 252 8.29 18.48 -7.55
C VAL A 252 7.28 18.76 -8.64
N GLU A 253 7.71 18.77 -9.90
CA GLU A 253 6.82 18.96 -11.04
C GLU A 253 5.83 17.79 -11.20
N ASP A 254 4.58 18.10 -11.57
CA ASP A 254 3.48 17.14 -11.67
C ASP A 254 3.69 16.09 -12.78
N ASN A 255 4.28 16.45 -13.93
CA ASN A 255 4.63 15.52 -15.01
C ASN A 255 5.59 16.18 -16.01
N ALA A 256 6.82 15.64 -16.11
CA ALA A 256 7.82 16.10 -17.07
C ALA A 256 7.61 15.53 -18.50
N ALA A 257 6.60 14.68 -18.70
CA ALA A 257 6.31 13.97 -19.95
C ALA A 257 5.33 14.70 -20.90
N ASP A 258 4.50 15.61 -20.38
CA ASP A 258 3.49 16.34 -21.17
C ASP A 258 4.00 17.70 -21.69
N ALA A 259 5.26 18.04 -21.41
CA ALA A 259 5.90 19.23 -21.98
C ALA A 259 6.24 18.98 -23.46
N HIS A 260 5.24 19.07 -24.33
CA HIS A 260 5.42 19.15 -25.77
C HIS A 260 6.44 20.27 -26.12
N ASP A 261 7.64 19.82 -26.51
CA ASP A 261 8.44 20.30 -27.64
C ASP A 261 8.87 21.79 -27.70
N ASN A 262 9.12 22.44 -26.56
CA ASN A 262 9.69 23.80 -26.58
C ASN A 262 10.73 24.11 -25.50
N GLN A 263 11.32 23.09 -24.85
CA GLN A 263 12.51 23.32 -24.01
C GLN A 263 13.76 23.21 -24.88
N SER A 264 14.14 24.34 -25.44
CA SER A 264 15.48 24.57 -25.96
C SER A 264 16.48 24.15 -24.88
N VAL A 265 17.31 23.14 -25.19
CA VAL A 265 18.43 22.58 -24.40
C VAL A 265 19.55 23.62 -24.31
N HIS A 266 19.20 24.80 -23.83
CA HIS A 266 20.07 25.95 -23.78
C HIS A 266 20.10 26.36 -22.32
N GLY A 267 21.29 26.20 -21.74
CA GLY A 267 21.57 26.35 -20.32
C GLY A 267 20.89 27.59 -19.74
N GLU A 268 20.36 27.42 -18.53
CA GLU A 268 19.68 28.44 -17.70
C GLU A 268 18.14 28.50 -17.79
N THR A 269 17.46 27.47 -18.30
CA THR A 269 16.06 27.27 -17.92
C THR A 269 16.01 26.78 -16.47
N GLU A 270 15.32 27.51 -15.59
CA GLU A 270 15.11 27.12 -14.20
C GLU A 270 14.64 25.66 -14.12
N ALA A 271 15.32 24.87 -13.28
CA ALA A 271 15.03 23.46 -13.15
C ALA A 271 13.58 23.26 -12.73
N ALA A 272 12.86 22.38 -13.44
CA ALA A 272 11.41 22.22 -13.27
C ALA A 272 11.02 21.65 -11.90
N SER A 273 11.95 20.96 -11.22
CA SER A 273 11.85 20.56 -9.82
C SER A 273 13.05 21.13 -9.06
N PHE A 274 13.00 21.30 -7.74
CA PHE A 274 14.12 21.84 -6.99
C PHE A 274 14.05 21.49 -5.51
N SER A 275 15.18 21.60 -4.80
CA SER A 275 15.24 21.32 -3.36
C SER A 275 16.24 22.21 -2.66
N TRP A 276 15.89 22.67 -1.47
CA TRP A 276 16.76 23.47 -0.62
C TRP A 276 16.69 23.03 0.83
N THR A 277 17.77 23.24 1.56
CA THR A 277 17.75 23.17 3.02
C THR A 277 17.16 24.46 3.57
N TYR A 278 16.66 24.41 4.80
CA TYR A 278 16.17 25.63 5.45
C TYR A 278 17.27 26.68 5.70
N GLU A 279 18.55 26.27 5.69
CA GLU A 279 19.71 27.17 5.85
C GLU A 279 19.98 27.99 4.59
N GLU A 280 19.54 27.50 3.43
CA GLU A 280 19.63 28.23 2.16
C GLU A 280 18.50 29.27 2.01
N ILE A 281 17.49 29.25 2.87
CA ILE A 281 16.37 30.21 2.85
C ILE A 281 16.72 31.42 3.72
N LYS A 282 16.81 32.58 3.09
CA LYS A 282 17.10 33.86 3.74
C LYS A 282 15.84 34.55 4.29
N GLU A 283 14.78 34.59 3.50
CA GLU A 283 13.53 35.25 3.88
C GLU A 283 12.35 34.67 3.11
N VAL A 284 11.16 34.75 3.70
CA VAL A 284 9.91 34.24 3.13
C VAL A 284 8.81 35.27 3.31
N HIS A 285 8.19 35.68 2.21
CA HIS A 285 7.20 36.76 2.18
C HIS A 285 5.89 36.28 1.59
N LYS A 286 4.77 36.73 2.16
CA LYS A 286 3.46 36.57 1.51
C LYS A 286 3.36 37.52 0.33
N ARG A 287 2.76 37.05 -0.75
CA ARG A 287 2.57 37.80 -1.99
C ARG A 287 1.21 37.52 -2.59
N TRP A 288 0.78 38.48 -3.40
CA TRP A 288 -0.37 38.31 -4.24
C TRP A 288 0.05 37.70 -5.58
N TRP A 289 -0.76 36.78 -6.08
CA TRP A 289 -0.65 36.28 -7.45
C TRP A 289 -2.04 36.32 -8.09
N GLN A 290 -2.13 36.87 -9.30
CA GLN A 290 -3.40 37.10 -10.01
C GLN A 290 -4.48 37.77 -9.13
N LEU A 291 -4.07 38.80 -8.36
CA LEU A 291 -4.93 39.57 -7.44
C LEU A 291 -5.53 38.76 -6.28
N ARG A 292 -4.90 37.64 -5.92
CA ARG A 292 -5.28 36.81 -4.77
C ARG A 292 -4.11 36.72 -3.81
N ASP A 293 -4.37 36.81 -2.51
CA ASP A 293 -3.36 36.59 -1.46
C ASP A 293 -3.10 35.09 -1.27
N ASN A 294 -2.48 34.48 -2.27
CA ASN A 294 -2.29 33.04 -2.35
C ASN A 294 -0.87 32.63 -2.78
N ALA A 295 0.11 33.53 -2.73
CA ALA A 295 1.48 33.23 -3.11
C ALA A 295 2.47 33.48 -1.98
N VAL A 296 3.59 32.79 -2.07
CA VAL A 296 4.74 32.95 -1.18
C VAL A 296 5.98 33.15 -2.03
N GLU A 297 6.72 34.21 -1.73
CA GLU A 297 8.00 34.53 -2.33
C GLU A 297 9.11 34.12 -1.36
N ILE A 298 10.02 33.28 -1.82
CA ILE A 298 11.13 32.72 -1.05
C ILE A 298 12.42 33.25 -1.63
N PHE A 299 13.26 33.80 -0.77
CA PHE A 299 14.56 34.34 -1.14
C PHE A 299 15.65 33.45 -0.55
N LEU A 300 16.62 33.13 -1.38
CA LEU A 300 17.72 32.26 -1.02
C LEU A 300 18.96 33.06 -0.65
N THR A 301 19.86 32.46 0.13
CA THR A 301 21.14 33.07 0.54
C THR A 301 22.07 33.35 -0.64
N ASN A 302 21.87 32.65 -1.77
CA ASN A 302 22.59 32.88 -3.02
C ASN A 302 22.01 34.03 -3.88
N GLY A 303 20.98 34.73 -3.39
CA GLY A 303 20.37 35.86 -4.08
C GLY A 303 19.34 35.51 -5.16
N ARG A 304 18.99 34.22 -5.31
CA ARG A 304 17.86 33.78 -6.14
C ARG A 304 16.53 33.95 -5.39
N THR A 305 15.48 34.20 -6.16
CA THR A 305 14.11 34.41 -5.65
C THR A 305 13.14 33.48 -6.36
N LEU A 306 12.17 32.93 -5.63
CA LEU A 306 11.18 31.98 -6.14
C LEU A 306 9.79 32.42 -5.71
N LEU A 307 8.84 32.38 -6.63
CA LEU A 307 7.44 32.65 -6.33
C LEU A 307 6.62 31.36 -6.47
N LEU A 308 5.98 30.93 -5.38
CA LEU A 308 5.07 29.78 -5.37
C LEU A 308 3.64 30.26 -5.15
N ALA A 309 2.76 30.00 -6.11
CA ALA A 309 1.34 30.31 -6.05
C ALA A 309 0.52 29.06 -5.68
N PHE A 310 -0.38 29.17 -4.71
CA PHE A 310 -1.17 28.06 -4.19
C PHE A 310 -2.62 28.12 -4.68
N HIS A 311 -3.19 26.96 -4.99
CA HIS A 311 -4.61 26.88 -5.34
C HIS A 311 -5.47 27.16 -4.10
N THR A 312 -6.27 28.22 -4.16
CA THR A 312 -7.23 28.58 -3.12
C THR A 312 -8.46 27.68 -3.23
N THR A 313 -8.55 26.64 -2.40
CA THR A 313 -9.86 26.04 -2.11
C THR A 313 -10.60 26.95 -1.12
N LYS A 314 -11.92 27.12 -1.28
CA LYS A 314 -12.79 28.10 -0.58
C LYS A 314 -12.76 28.10 0.98
N VAL A 315 -11.88 27.31 1.60
CA VAL A 315 -11.66 27.19 3.07
C VAL A 315 -10.20 27.58 3.44
N GLY A 316 -9.59 28.51 2.70
CA GLY A 316 -8.13 28.49 2.49
C GLY A 316 -7.22 29.33 3.38
N LEU A 317 -7.62 30.52 3.87
CA LEU A 317 -6.69 31.49 4.48
C LEU A 317 -5.84 30.93 5.62
N THR A 318 -6.33 29.91 6.34
CA THR A 318 -5.62 29.24 7.45
C THR A 318 -4.51 28.30 6.99
N LYS A 319 -4.56 27.75 5.77
CA LYS A 319 -3.59 26.76 5.29
C LYS A 319 -2.37 27.41 4.63
N GLU A 320 -2.55 28.48 3.85
CA GLU A 320 -1.42 29.28 3.36
C GLU A 320 -0.71 30.00 4.53
N HIS A 321 -1.49 30.49 5.50
CA HIS A 321 -0.94 30.96 6.78
C HIS A 321 -0.08 29.90 7.44
N ARG A 322 -0.51 28.64 7.50
CA ARG A 322 0.29 27.56 8.09
C ARG A 322 1.60 27.33 7.34
N ILE A 323 1.66 27.41 6.02
CA ILE A 323 2.91 27.23 5.26
C ILE A 323 3.89 28.36 5.57
N SER A 324 3.42 29.60 5.43
CA SER A 324 4.22 30.79 5.74
C SER A 324 4.65 30.77 7.21
N CYS A 325 3.75 30.48 8.15
CA CYS A 325 4.06 30.34 9.56
C CYS A 325 5.01 29.16 9.82
N TYR A 326 4.90 28.00 9.15
CA TYR A 326 5.82 26.89 9.32
C TYR A 326 7.23 27.29 8.89
N LEU A 327 7.38 27.87 7.68
CA LEU A 327 8.67 28.34 7.18
C LEU A 327 9.26 29.46 8.05
N LEU A 328 8.43 30.42 8.49
CA LEU A 328 8.83 31.50 9.38
C LEU A 328 9.22 30.99 10.78
N THR A 329 8.47 30.05 11.36
CA THR A 329 8.72 29.48 12.69
C THR A 329 10.05 28.71 12.72
N PHE A 330 10.35 27.96 11.65
CA PHE A 330 11.63 27.25 11.51
C PHE A 330 12.82 28.21 11.35
N HIS A 331 12.63 29.34 10.68
CA HIS A 331 13.65 30.38 10.58
C HIS A 331 13.90 31.06 11.94
N THR A 332 12.83 31.43 12.68
CA THR A 332 12.96 32.13 13.97
C THR A 332 13.50 31.25 15.11
N THR A 333 13.31 29.92 15.06
CA THR A 333 13.79 29.00 16.12
C THR A 333 15.27 28.63 16.00
N LYS A 334 15.97 29.00 14.91
CA LYS A 334 17.41 28.72 14.72
C LYS A 334 18.31 29.96 14.74
N VAL A 335 17.74 31.16 14.62
CA VAL A 335 18.48 32.45 14.65
C VAL A 335 18.49 33.07 16.07
N GLY A 336 17.97 32.36 17.07
CA GLY A 336 17.96 32.76 18.48
C GLY A 336 19.04 32.09 19.30
#